data_AF-A0A4Q9KQL7-F1
#
_entry.id   AF-A0A4Q9KQL7-F1
#
_cell.length_a   1.000
_cell.length_b   1.000
_cell.length_c   1.000
_cell.angle_alpha   90.00
_cell.angle_beta   90.00
_cell.angle_gamma   90.00
#
_symmetry.space_group_name_H-M   'P 1'
#
loop_
_entity.id
_entity.type
_entity.pdbx_description
1 polymer ?
#
loop_
_entity_poly.entity_id
_entity_poly.type
_entity_poly.pdbx_seq_one_letter_code
_entity_poly.pdbx_strand_id
1 'polypeptide(L)'
;IFVDYEGNGQNEFSYIFLKNQSNISYSFSLISRMLKNICITLGKESIYTIFESISKVYFLYSHCDRVFSPEYICSGMPGMLFDVFVLLPTESMILLASMVSNYDSLKQKPENKDIDIKRYIRTQITVESYKSNKGIQHLFYDLTLTYKRILCDEITLNYFAKDTRISNNNLKKWIFENINNLEKMISYDKLPEYVDYIQFIKTCNLFLHYISKVFMNPSLTSRRFKDIITRKMIWRLNYFYFKQTSAGI
;
A
#
# COMPACT_ATOMS: atom_id res chain seq x y z
N ILE A 1 -6.58 36.79 -6.29
CA ILE A 1 -5.58 36.17 -5.38
C ILE A 1 -6.39 35.36 -4.39
N PHE A 2 -6.48 34.04 -4.56
CA PHE A 2 -7.19 33.18 -3.62
C PHE A 2 -6.24 32.86 -2.46
N VAL A 3 -6.61 33.29 -1.26
CA VAL A 3 -5.87 32.99 -0.04
C VAL A 3 -6.36 31.63 0.46
N ASP A 4 -5.48 30.62 0.37
CA ASP A 4 -5.69 29.30 0.97
C ASP A 4 -5.62 29.43 2.50
N TYR A 5 -6.75 29.22 3.18
CA TYR A 5 -6.83 29.06 4.63
C TYR A 5 -6.45 27.63 5.10
N GLU A 6 -5.94 26.78 4.20
CA GLU A 6 -5.76 25.33 4.41
C GLU A 6 -4.63 24.96 5.39
N GLY A 7 -3.82 25.92 5.87
CA GLY A 7 -2.64 25.66 6.70
C GLY A 7 -2.86 25.45 8.21
N ASN A 8 -4.06 25.70 8.75
CA ASN A 8 -4.23 25.77 10.22
C ASN A 8 -4.43 24.39 10.88
N GLY A 9 -5.27 23.52 10.30
CA GLY A 9 -5.62 22.23 10.90
C GLY A 9 -4.48 21.19 10.91
N GLN A 10 -3.61 21.20 9.90
CA GLN A 10 -2.43 20.32 9.85
C GLN A 10 -1.42 20.72 10.93
N ASN A 11 -1.13 22.01 11.06
CA ASN A 11 -0.20 22.53 12.05
C ASN A 11 -0.73 22.31 13.48
N GLU A 12 -2.03 22.47 13.70
CA GLU A 12 -2.68 22.12 14.96
C GLU A 12 -2.58 20.63 15.28
N PHE A 13 -2.85 19.74 14.30
CA PHE A 13 -2.70 18.30 14.50
C PHE A 13 -1.26 17.91 14.84
N SER A 14 -0.28 18.38 14.07
CA SER A 14 1.14 18.10 14.31
C SER A 14 1.60 18.63 15.68
N TYR A 15 1.16 19.83 16.07
CA TYR A 15 1.44 20.39 17.40
C TYR A 15 0.84 19.56 18.53
N ILE A 16 -0.43 19.15 18.41
CA ILE A 16 -1.11 18.29 19.39
C ILE A 16 -0.42 16.92 19.47
N PHE A 17 -0.02 16.34 18.34
CA PHE A 17 0.67 15.06 18.28
C PHE A 17 2.02 15.12 19.01
N LEU A 18 2.84 16.15 18.73
CA LEU A 18 4.12 16.35 19.39
C LEU A 18 3.96 16.58 20.91
N LYS A 19 2.98 17.40 21.31
CA LYS A 19 2.69 17.67 22.72
C LYS A 19 2.27 16.41 23.49
N ASN A 20 1.60 15.46 22.82
CA ASN A 20 1.10 14.22 23.42
C ASN A 20 1.94 12.99 23.06
N GLN A 21 3.15 13.17 22.50
CA GLN A 21 3.94 12.08 21.94
C GLN A 21 4.20 10.94 22.94
N SER A 22 4.45 11.27 24.22
CA SER A 22 4.67 10.29 25.28
C SER A 22 3.43 9.41 25.53
N ASN A 23 2.26 10.03 25.67
CA ASN A 23 0.98 9.34 25.88
C ASN A 23 0.57 8.49 24.66
N ILE A 24 0.82 9.01 23.46
CA ILE A 24 0.59 8.28 22.20
C ILE A 24 1.52 7.06 22.16
N SER A 25 2.80 7.23 22.48
CA SER A 25 3.79 6.14 22.52
C SER A 25 3.40 5.07 23.53
N TYR A 26 2.96 5.47 24.73
CA TYR A 26 2.48 4.56 25.76
C TYR A 26 1.26 3.76 25.27
N SER A 27 0.24 4.45 24.76
CA SER A 27 -0.99 3.82 24.26
C SER A 27 -0.71 2.84 23.11
N PHE A 28 0.15 3.23 22.17
CA PHE A 28 0.58 2.35 21.07
C PHE A 28 1.33 1.12 21.57
N SER A 29 2.20 1.27 22.58
CA SER A 29 2.91 0.12 23.14
C SER A 29 1.96 -0.89 23.79
N LEU A 30 0.90 -0.40 24.45
CA LEU A 30 -0.14 -1.23 25.03
C LEU A 30 -0.94 -1.98 23.96
N ILE A 31 -1.39 -1.27 22.91
CA ILE A 31 -2.10 -1.86 21.77
C ILE A 31 -1.23 -2.92 21.08
N SER A 32 0.05 -2.62 20.85
CA SER A 32 1.00 -3.54 20.22
C SER A 32 1.14 -4.83 21.05
N ARG A 33 1.27 -4.71 22.38
CA ARG A 33 1.33 -5.87 23.28
C ARG A 33 0.06 -6.71 23.27
N MET A 34 -1.12 -6.06 23.23
CA MET A 34 -2.38 -6.79 23.11
C MET A 34 -2.48 -7.54 21.79
N LEU A 35 -2.14 -6.88 20.68
CA LEU A 35 -2.12 -7.50 19.36
C LEU A 35 -1.15 -8.68 19.30
N LYS A 36 0.03 -8.57 19.94
CA LYS A 36 0.99 -9.68 20.08
C LYS A 36 0.32 -10.91 20.65
N ASN A 37 -0.33 -10.75 21.79
CA ASN A 37 -0.93 -11.86 22.52
C ASN A 37 -2.06 -12.50 21.71
N ILE A 38 -2.88 -11.69 21.04
CA ILE A 38 -3.93 -12.17 20.13
C ILE A 38 -3.31 -12.97 18.99
N CYS A 39 -2.28 -12.44 18.32
CA CYS A 39 -1.63 -13.12 17.21
C CYS A 39 -0.99 -14.46 17.64
N ILE A 40 -0.30 -14.50 18.79
CA ILE A 40 0.26 -15.75 19.33
C ILE A 40 -0.86 -16.76 19.61
N THR A 41 -1.96 -16.32 20.24
CA THR A 41 -3.08 -17.20 20.56
C THR A 41 -3.74 -17.79 19.30
N LEU A 42 -3.77 -17.02 18.21
CA LEU A 42 -4.38 -17.41 16.94
C LEU A 42 -3.41 -18.10 15.96
N GLY A 43 -2.14 -18.32 16.33
CA GLY A 43 -1.11 -18.84 15.41
C GLY A 43 -0.87 -17.91 14.20
N LYS A 44 -0.91 -16.60 14.44
CA LYS A 44 -0.76 -15.52 13.44
C LYS A 44 0.47 -14.67 13.73
N GLU A 45 1.57 -15.29 14.16
CA GLU A 45 2.81 -14.63 14.57
C GLU A 45 3.39 -13.77 13.45
N SER A 46 3.31 -14.21 12.19
CA SER A 46 3.76 -13.42 11.03
C SER A 46 3.11 -12.04 10.94
N ILE A 47 1.83 -11.92 11.31
CA ILE A 47 1.12 -10.63 11.33
C ILE A 47 1.74 -9.72 12.40
N TYR A 48 1.97 -10.26 13.60
CA TYR A 48 2.58 -9.48 14.68
C TYR A 48 4.02 -9.07 14.34
N THR A 49 4.84 -9.98 13.81
CA THR A 49 6.23 -9.68 13.41
C THR A 49 6.28 -8.52 12.42
N ILE A 50 5.42 -8.54 11.40
CA ILE A 50 5.35 -7.44 10.43
C ILE A 50 4.87 -6.16 11.13
N PHE A 51 3.78 -6.23 11.90
CA PHE A 51 3.17 -5.08 12.56
C PHE A 51 4.15 -4.37 13.51
N GLU A 52 4.84 -5.10 14.39
CA GLU A 52 5.78 -4.56 15.38
C GLU A 52 6.88 -3.72 14.72
N SER A 53 7.38 -4.18 13.58
CA SER A 53 8.48 -3.52 12.88
C SER A 53 8.03 -2.29 12.09
N ILE A 54 6.79 -2.26 11.60
CA ILE A 54 6.21 -1.10 10.90
C ILE A 54 5.53 -0.09 11.84
N SER A 55 5.06 -0.49 13.02
CA SER A 55 4.30 0.37 13.93
C SER A 55 5.17 1.30 14.79
N LYS A 56 6.48 1.40 14.53
CA LYS A 56 7.40 2.28 15.27
C LYS A 56 6.95 3.74 15.14
N VAL A 57 7.03 4.52 16.22
CA VAL A 57 6.49 5.90 16.31
C VAL A 57 6.97 6.82 15.16
N TYR A 58 8.23 6.66 14.73
CA TYR A 58 8.77 7.39 13.58
C TYR A 58 8.05 7.08 12.26
N PHE A 59 7.64 5.82 12.07
CA PHE A 59 6.83 5.42 10.93
C PHE A 59 5.45 6.05 10.97
N LEU A 60 4.80 6.10 12.14
CA LEU A 60 3.48 6.74 12.33
C LEU A 60 3.55 8.22 12.00
N TYR A 61 4.53 8.95 12.53
CA TYR A 61 4.73 10.36 12.22
C TYR A 61 4.93 10.60 10.72
N SER A 62 5.84 9.84 10.08
CA SER A 62 6.07 9.93 8.63
C SER A 62 4.83 9.57 7.79
N HIS A 63 4.01 8.64 8.27
CA HIS A 63 2.78 8.25 7.59
C HIS A 63 1.70 9.33 7.75
N CYS A 64 1.53 9.92 8.94
CA CYS A 64 0.65 11.06 9.18
C CYS A 64 1.02 12.25 8.28
N ASP A 65 2.29 12.64 8.21
CA ASP A 65 2.74 13.74 7.32
C ASP A 65 2.40 13.46 5.85
N ARG A 66 2.55 12.21 5.40
CA ARG A 66 2.15 11.81 4.05
C ARG A 66 0.64 11.80 3.89
N VAL A 67 -0.11 11.42 4.93
CA VAL A 67 -1.58 11.37 4.91
C VAL A 67 -2.17 12.78 4.85
N PHE A 68 -1.61 13.73 5.60
CA PHE A 68 -2.06 15.12 5.63
C PHE A 68 -1.38 16.04 4.61
N SER A 69 -0.47 15.51 3.79
CA SER A 69 0.15 16.30 2.73
C SER A 69 -0.91 16.84 1.74
N PRO A 70 -0.83 18.13 1.38
CA PRO A 70 -1.71 18.73 0.36
C PRO A 70 -1.42 18.19 -1.05
N GLU A 71 -0.31 17.48 -1.24
CA GLU A 71 0.08 16.86 -2.49
C GLU A 71 0.02 15.32 -2.42
N TYR A 72 -0.34 14.69 -3.54
CA TYR A 72 -0.29 13.23 -3.62
C TYR A 72 1.16 12.74 -3.71
N ILE A 73 1.61 12.09 -2.63
CA ILE A 73 2.90 11.39 -2.55
C ILE A 73 2.65 9.90 -2.68
N CYS A 74 3.11 9.31 -3.80
CA CYS A 74 2.98 7.88 -4.05
C CYS A 74 3.79 7.05 -3.04
N SER A 75 3.15 6.07 -2.40
CA SER A 75 3.86 5.05 -1.64
C SER A 75 4.77 4.25 -2.58
N GLY A 76 6.06 4.14 -2.26
CA GLY A 76 6.93 3.16 -2.92
C GLY A 76 6.46 1.72 -2.61
N MET A 77 6.96 0.72 -3.36
CA MET A 77 6.57 -0.69 -3.21
C MET A 77 6.48 -1.22 -1.77
N PRO A 78 7.44 -0.94 -0.87
CA PRO A 78 7.32 -1.35 0.52
C PRO A 78 6.09 -0.75 1.20
N GLY A 79 5.79 0.53 0.96
CA GLY A 79 4.59 1.18 1.50
C GLY A 79 3.32 0.55 0.96
N MET A 80 3.22 0.36 -0.36
CA MET A 80 2.03 -0.23 -0.99
C MET A 80 1.74 -1.67 -0.56
N LEU A 81 2.80 -2.40 -0.22
CA LEU A 81 2.71 -3.75 0.30
C LEU A 81 2.25 -3.76 1.76
N PHE A 82 2.83 -2.90 2.61
CA PHE A 82 2.43 -2.78 4.01
C PHE A 82 1.06 -2.10 4.19
N ASP A 83 0.54 -1.41 3.18
CA ASP A 83 -0.82 -0.86 3.22
C ASP A 83 -1.90 -1.98 3.22
N VAL A 84 -1.57 -3.20 2.73
CA VAL A 84 -2.55 -4.29 2.53
C VAL A 84 -2.10 -5.66 3.04
N PHE A 85 -0.94 -5.76 3.70
CA PHE A 85 -0.29 -7.05 4.03
C PHE A 85 -1.17 -8.01 4.84
N VAL A 86 -2.04 -7.48 5.71
CA VAL A 86 -2.92 -8.30 6.58
C VAL A 86 -3.94 -9.11 5.79
N LEU A 87 -4.15 -8.77 4.52
CA LEU A 87 -5.08 -9.44 3.60
C LEU A 87 -4.36 -10.45 2.68
N LEU A 88 -3.03 -10.55 2.76
CA LEU A 88 -2.26 -11.49 1.95
C LEU A 88 -2.45 -12.94 2.45
N PRO A 89 -2.30 -13.94 1.56
CA PRO A 89 -2.24 -15.34 1.97
C PRO A 89 -1.08 -15.62 2.93
N THR A 90 -1.20 -16.72 3.67
CA THR A 90 -0.24 -17.14 4.71
C THR A 90 1.18 -17.25 4.18
N GLU A 91 1.38 -17.81 3.00
CA GLU A 91 2.68 -18.01 2.37
C GLU A 91 3.37 -16.67 2.09
N SER A 92 2.63 -15.72 1.51
CA SER A 92 3.10 -14.35 1.26
C SER A 92 3.38 -13.61 2.58
N MET A 93 2.57 -13.81 3.61
CA MET A 93 2.83 -13.26 4.95
C MET A 93 4.08 -13.84 5.60
N ILE A 94 4.33 -15.15 5.47
CA ILE A 94 5.54 -15.80 5.99
C ILE A 94 6.79 -15.26 5.29
N LEU A 95 6.74 -15.12 3.95
CA LEU A 95 7.84 -14.53 3.19
C LEU A 95 8.15 -13.10 3.68
N LEU A 96 7.12 -12.28 3.84
CA LEU A 96 7.28 -10.92 4.34
C LEU A 96 7.80 -10.87 5.78
N ALA A 97 7.27 -11.70 6.67
CA ALA A 97 7.74 -11.79 8.04
C ALA A 97 9.22 -12.18 8.07
N SER A 98 9.67 -13.09 7.21
CA SER A 98 11.08 -13.48 7.12
C SER A 98 11.98 -12.30 6.69
N MET A 99 11.55 -11.49 5.71
CA MET A 99 12.27 -10.28 5.32
C MET A 99 12.34 -9.27 6.48
N VAL A 100 11.25 -9.10 7.23
CA VAL A 100 11.21 -8.21 8.40
C VAL A 100 12.13 -8.71 9.50
N SER A 101 12.12 -10.01 9.81
CA SER A 101 13.02 -10.59 10.81
C SER A 101 14.49 -10.40 10.41
N ASN A 102 14.82 -10.61 9.14
CA ASN A 102 16.17 -10.38 8.62
C ASN A 102 16.59 -8.90 8.77
N TYR A 103 15.67 -7.97 8.52
CA TYR A 103 15.91 -6.54 8.76
C TYR A 103 16.21 -6.25 10.23
N ASP A 104 15.39 -6.77 11.16
CA ASP A 104 15.57 -6.52 12.58
C ASP A 104 16.90 -7.09 13.10
N SER A 105 17.31 -8.28 12.62
CA SER A 105 18.64 -8.83 12.90
C SER A 105 19.77 -7.95 12.35
N LEU A 106 19.63 -7.41 11.13
CA LEU A 106 20.62 -6.51 10.54
C LEU A 106 20.75 -5.19 11.30
N LYS A 107 19.63 -4.64 11.80
CA LYS A 107 19.60 -3.36 12.51
C LYS A 107 20.25 -3.39 13.88
N GLN A 108 20.43 -4.58 14.47
CA GLN A 108 21.18 -4.74 15.73
C GLN A 108 22.66 -4.37 15.57
N LYS A 109 23.19 -4.35 14.35
CA LYS A 109 24.58 -4.00 14.07
C LYS A 109 24.77 -2.47 14.04
N PRO A 110 25.79 -1.91 14.73
CA PRO A 110 26.01 -0.47 14.80
C PRO A 110 26.16 0.22 13.43
N GLU A 111 26.75 -0.46 12.45
CA GLU A 111 26.95 0.03 11.08
C GLU A 111 25.64 0.21 10.28
N ASN A 112 24.54 -0.38 10.73
CA ASN A 112 23.25 -0.37 10.02
C ASN A 112 22.19 0.53 10.66
N LYS A 113 22.58 1.40 11.60
CA LYS A 113 21.63 2.24 12.38
C LYS A 113 20.71 3.09 11.50
N ASP A 114 21.20 3.55 10.35
CA ASP A 114 20.47 4.44 9.43
C ASP A 114 19.62 3.70 8.39
N ILE A 115 19.66 2.35 8.34
CA ILE A 115 18.87 1.59 7.39
C ILE A 115 17.41 1.57 7.86
N ASP A 116 16.54 2.23 7.10
CA ASP A 116 15.10 2.11 7.29
C ASP A 116 14.53 0.85 6.63
N ILE A 117 13.43 0.33 7.20
CA ILE A 117 12.80 -0.92 6.74
C ILE A 117 12.28 -0.84 5.31
N LYS A 118 11.79 0.33 4.86
CA LYS A 118 11.28 0.49 3.48
C LYS A 118 12.45 0.37 2.49
N ARG A 119 13.57 1.02 2.78
CA ARG A 119 14.79 0.94 1.99
C ARG A 119 15.31 -0.49 1.94
N TYR A 120 15.33 -1.20 3.07
CA TYR A 120 15.71 -2.61 3.12
C TYR A 120 14.79 -3.49 2.27
N ILE A 121 13.48 -3.45 2.45
CA ILE A 121 12.54 -4.28 1.68
C ILE A 121 12.65 -3.99 0.18
N ARG A 122 12.89 -2.72 -0.19
CA ARG A 122 13.12 -2.34 -1.59
C ARG A 122 14.36 -2.99 -2.20
N THR A 123 15.40 -3.28 -1.42
CA THR A 123 16.58 -4.02 -1.94
C THR A 123 16.32 -5.52 -2.05
N GLN A 124 15.32 -6.06 -1.35
CA GLN A 124 14.93 -7.47 -1.46
C GLN A 124 13.98 -7.71 -2.66
N ILE A 125 13.17 -6.71 -3.02
CA ILE A 125 12.17 -6.78 -4.10
C ILE A 125 12.68 -5.98 -5.31
N THR A 126 13.57 -6.59 -6.11
CA THR A 126 14.15 -6.01 -7.33
C THR A 126 13.69 -6.79 -8.57
N VAL A 127 14.08 -6.31 -9.76
CA VAL A 127 13.82 -7.02 -11.02
C VAL A 127 14.49 -8.38 -11.02
N GLU A 128 15.74 -8.46 -10.52
CA GLU A 128 16.54 -9.68 -10.47
C GLU A 128 15.94 -10.69 -9.49
N SER A 129 15.53 -10.23 -8.31
CA SER A 129 14.91 -11.12 -7.33
C SER A 129 13.54 -11.61 -7.80
N TYR A 130 12.75 -10.77 -8.48
CA TYR A 130 11.51 -11.20 -9.14
C TYR A 130 11.75 -12.26 -10.22
N LYS A 131 12.80 -12.12 -11.06
CA LYS A 131 13.11 -13.10 -12.11
C LYS A 131 13.55 -14.47 -11.56
N SER A 132 14.18 -14.50 -10.39
CA SER A 132 14.85 -15.70 -9.85
C SER A 132 14.15 -16.33 -8.64
N ASN A 133 13.20 -15.64 -7.99
CA ASN A 133 12.55 -16.10 -6.76
C ASN A 133 11.04 -16.30 -6.94
N LYS A 134 10.59 -17.56 -6.95
CA LYS A 134 9.16 -17.93 -7.05
C LYS A 134 8.30 -17.34 -5.93
N GLY A 135 8.83 -17.23 -4.70
CA GLY A 135 8.13 -16.62 -3.59
C GLY A 135 7.82 -15.14 -3.85
N ILE A 136 8.77 -14.40 -4.43
CA ILE A 136 8.56 -13.00 -4.82
C ILE A 136 7.55 -12.92 -5.96
N GLN A 137 7.61 -13.81 -6.95
CA GLN A 137 6.62 -13.86 -8.04
C GLN A 137 5.20 -14.09 -7.50
N HIS A 138 5.02 -15.05 -6.60
CA HIS A 138 3.74 -15.31 -5.94
C HIS A 138 3.27 -14.13 -5.10
N LEU A 139 4.18 -13.46 -4.38
CA LEU A 139 3.83 -12.26 -3.62
C LEU A 139 3.23 -11.16 -4.50
N PHE A 140 3.77 -10.93 -5.69
CA PHE A 140 3.22 -9.96 -6.65
C PHE A 140 1.83 -10.35 -7.17
N TYR A 141 1.64 -11.65 -7.43
CA TYR A 141 0.34 -12.19 -7.83
C TYR A 141 -0.70 -12.06 -6.71
N ASP A 142 -0.37 -12.49 -5.49
CA ASP A 142 -1.23 -12.39 -4.31
C ASP A 142 -1.60 -10.94 -3.98
N LEU A 143 -0.64 -10.02 -4.12
CA LEU A 143 -0.88 -8.59 -3.94
C LEU A 143 -1.88 -8.06 -4.96
N THR A 144 -1.76 -8.49 -6.22
CA THR A 144 -2.71 -8.14 -7.29
C THR A 144 -4.12 -8.64 -7.00
N LEU A 145 -4.25 -9.88 -6.55
CA LEU A 145 -5.53 -10.46 -6.12
C LEU A 145 -6.10 -9.77 -4.87
N THR A 146 -5.25 -9.31 -3.96
CA THR A 146 -5.68 -8.55 -2.78
C THR A 146 -6.29 -7.22 -3.18
N TYR A 147 -5.65 -6.47 -4.09
CA TYR A 147 -6.23 -5.23 -4.63
C TYR A 147 -7.54 -5.47 -5.37
N LYS A 148 -7.71 -6.60 -6.08
CA LYS A 148 -9.01 -7.00 -6.65
C LYS A 148 -10.10 -7.05 -5.59
N ARG A 149 -9.84 -7.78 -4.50
CA ARG A 149 -10.80 -7.99 -3.41
C ARG A 149 -11.22 -6.66 -2.80
N ILE A 150 -10.27 -5.78 -2.52
CA ILE A 150 -10.54 -4.45 -1.94
C ILE A 150 -11.34 -3.57 -2.91
N LEU A 151 -10.87 -3.43 -4.15
CA LEU A 151 -11.41 -2.45 -5.09
C LEU A 151 -12.70 -2.91 -5.78
N CYS A 152 -12.98 -4.22 -5.80
CA CYS A 152 -14.24 -4.78 -6.31
C CYS A 152 -15.27 -5.05 -5.22
N ASP A 153 -14.97 -4.74 -3.95
CA ASP A 153 -15.93 -4.85 -2.87
C ASP A 153 -17.11 -3.89 -3.10
N GLU A 154 -18.32 -4.33 -2.77
CA GLU A 154 -19.55 -3.59 -3.06
C GLU A 154 -19.57 -2.21 -2.41
N ILE A 155 -19.06 -2.09 -1.18
CA ILE A 155 -19.00 -0.82 -0.45
C ILE A 155 -18.09 0.14 -1.24
N THR A 156 -16.92 -0.34 -1.65
CA THR A 156 -15.93 0.44 -2.42
C THR A 156 -16.48 0.88 -3.77
N LEU A 157 -17.12 -0.03 -4.51
CA LEU A 157 -17.73 0.24 -5.82
C LEU A 157 -18.88 1.25 -5.71
N ASN A 158 -19.75 1.11 -4.71
CA ASN A 158 -20.85 2.04 -4.45
C ASN A 158 -20.33 3.47 -4.16
N TYR A 159 -19.13 3.62 -3.59
CA TYR A 159 -18.52 4.92 -3.40
C TYR A 159 -17.97 5.53 -4.67
N PHE A 160 -17.27 4.76 -5.50
CA PHE A 160 -16.83 5.26 -6.81
C PHE A 160 -18.01 5.63 -7.71
N ALA A 161 -19.13 4.92 -7.60
CA ALA A 161 -20.36 5.28 -8.32
C ALA A 161 -20.89 6.68 -7.96
N LYS A 162 -20.55 7.24 -6.79
CA LYS A 162 -20.94 8.59 -6.37
C LYS A 162 -20.04 9.69 -6.95
N ASP A 163 -18.80 9.39 -7.36
CA ASP A 163 -17.95 10.37 -8.05
C ASP A 163 -18.16 10.23 -9.57
N THR A 164 -18.94 11.14 -10.15
CA THR A 164 -19.30 11.12 -11.59
C THR A 164 -18.09 11.14 -12.52
N ARG A 165 -16.91 11.55 -12.04
CA ARG A 165 -15.67 11.60 -12.82
C ARG A 165 -14.97 10.24 -12.87
N ILE A 166 -15.22 9.36 -11.90
CA ILE A 166 -14.64 8.02 -11.78
C ILE A 166 -15.79 7.02 -11.93
N SER A 167 -16.25 6.82 -13.17
CA SER A 167 -17.34 5.88 -13.44
C SER A 167 -17.00 4.48 -12.90
N ASN A 168 -17.88 3.98 -12.04
CA ASN A 168 -17.71 2.69 -11.36
C ASN A 168 -17.50 1.52 -12.35
N ASN A 169 -18.29 1.49 -13.44
CA ASN A 169 -18.18 0.44 -14.44
C ASN A 169 -16.80 0.41 -15.11
N ASN A 170 -16.15 1.56 -15.30
CA ASN A 170 -14.83 1.63 -15.91
C ASN A 170 -13.74 1.10 -14.97
N LEU A 171 -13.79 1.45 -13.67
CA LEU A 171 -12.84 0.93 -12.68
C LEU A 171 -12.96 -0.58 -12.53
N LYS A 172 -14.18 -1.07 -12.29
CA LYS A 172 -14.46 -2.51 -12.11
C LYS A 172 -14.03 -3.30 -13.34
N LYS A 173 -14.41 -2.85 -14.53
CA LYS A 173 -14.01 -3.49 -15.79
C LYS A 173 -12.49 -3.50 -15.94
N TRP A 174 -11.83 -2.36 -15.69
CA TRP A 174 -10.38 -2.21 -15.81
C TRP A 174 -9.61 -3.19 -14.92
N ILE A 175 -10.03 -3.36 -13.65
CA ILE A 175 -9.34 -4.27 -12.73
C ILE A 175 -9.56 -5.74 -13.11
N PHE A 176 -10.77 -6.12 -13.54
CA PHE A 176 -11.02 -7.48 -14.02
C PHE A 176 -10.22 -7.79 -15.29
N GLU A 177 -10.16 -6.87 -16.25
CA GLU A 177 -9.41 -7.08 -17.50
C GLU A 177 -7.91 -7.23 -17.25
N ASN A 178 -7.31 -6.39 -16.39
CA ASN A 178 -5.89 -6.57 -16.03
C ASN A 178 -5.65 -7.94 -15.38
N ILE A 179 -6.47 -8.33 -14.41
CA ILE A 179 -6.26 -9.59 -13.68
C ILE A 179 -6.52 -10.81 -14.56
N ASN A 180 -7.56 -10.79 -15.38
CA ASN A 180 -7.83 -11.87 -16.33
C ASN A 180 -6.67 -12.03 -17.32
N ASN A 181 -6.06 -10.92 -17.78
CA ASN A 181 -4.90 -11.01 -18.66
C ASN A 181 -3.66 -11.55 -17.93
N LEU A 182 -3.46 -11.15 -16.67
CA LEU A 182 -2.41 -11.68 -15.82
C LEU A 182 -2.55 -13.20 -15.62
N GLU A 183 -3.75 -13.65 -15.25
CA GLU A 183 -4.08 -15.07 -15.08
C GLU A 183 -3.84 -15.85 -16.38
N LYS A 184 -4.24 -15.30 -17.53
CA LYS A 184 -3.93 -15.91 -18.84
C LYS A 184 -2.42 -16.02 -19.07
N MET A 185 -1.65 -14.96 -18.84
CA MET A 185 -0.18 -15.00 -19.02
C MET A 185 0.44 -16.12 -18.17
N ILE A 186 0.07 -16.20 -16.89
CA ILE A 186 0.54 -17.25 -15.98
C ILE A 186 0.12 -18.64 -16.47
N SER A 187 -1.12 -18.81 -16.93
CA SER A 187 -1.60 -20.11 -17.46
C SER A 187 -0.86 -20.60 -18.70
N TYR A 188 -0.24 -19.68 -19.45
CA TYR A 188 0.62 -19.99 -20.59
C TYR A 188 2.11 -20.07 -20.20
N ASP A 189 2.41 -20.22 -18.91
CA ASP A 189 3.78 -20.20 -18.36
C ASP A 189 4.60 -18.96 -18.76
N LYS A 190 3.93 -17.84 -19.03
CA LYS A 190 4.57 -16.55 -19.31
C LYS A 190 4.65 -15.71 -18.05
N LEU A 191 5.86 -15.49 -17.56
CA LEU A 191 6.11 -14.58 -16.44
C LEU A 191 5.85 -13.13 -16.87
N PRO A 192 4.96 -12.38 -16.18
CA PRO A 192 4.73 -10.96 -16.48
C PRO A 192 5.98 -10.12 -16.26
N GLU A 193 6.09 -8.99 -16.93
CA GLU A 193 7.20 -8.08 -16.66
C GLU A 193 7.07 -7.46 -15.27
N TYR A 194 8.20 -7.35 -14.57
CA TYR A 194 8.25 -6.70 -13.26
C TYR A 194 7.66 -5.28 -13.31
N VAL A 195 7.98 -4.53 -14.36
CA VAL A 195 7.52 -3.14 -14.53
C VAL A 195 6.00 -3.06 -14.60
N ASP A 196 5.33 -4.01 -15.25
CA ASP A 196 3.87 -4.05 -15.37
C ASP A 196 3.21 -4.25 -14.01
N TYR A 197 3.72 -5.20 -13.21
CA TYR A 197 3.27 -5.40 -11.84
C TYR A 197 3.40 -4.12 -11.00
N ILE A 198 4.55 -3.45 -11.07
CA ILE A 198 4.80 -2.22 -10.32
C ILE A 198 3.82 -1.12 -10.74
N GLN A 199 3.58 -0.94 -12.03
CA GLN A 199 2.66 0.08 -12.51
C GLN A 199 1.20 -0.24 -12.16
N PHE A 200 0.80 -1.51 -12.23
CA PHE A 200 -0.52 -1.97 -11.79
C PHE A 200 -0.73 -1.71 -10.29
N ILE A 201 0.22 -2.10 -9.44
CA ILE A 201 0.13 -1.92 -7.97
C ILE A 201 0.12 -0.44 -7.60
N LYS A 202 0.97 0.40 -8.23
CA LYS A 202 0.93 1.86 -8.04
C LYS A 202 -0.42 2.45 -8.39
N THR A 203 -1.03 1.94 -9.46
CA THR A 203 -2.35 2.38 -9.89
C THR A 203 -3.41 1.97 -8.88
N CYS A 204 -3.39 0.72 -8.39
CA CYS A 204 -4.31 0.28 -7.35
C CYS A 204 -4.15 1.05 -6.04
N ASN A 205 -2.90 1.35 -5.64
CA ASN A 205 -2.63 2.16 -4.45
C ASN A 205 -3.12 3.60 -4.60
N LEU A 206 -3.10 4.19 -5.79
CA LEU A 206 -3.73 5.48 -6.06
C LEU A 206 -5.24 5.47 -5.73
N PHE A 207 -5.96 4.41 -6.12
CA PHE A 207 -7.37 4.23 -5.74
C PHE A 207 -7.54 4.06 -4.23
N LEU A 208 -6.67 3.29 -3.58
CA LEU A 208 -6.72 3.11 -2.14
C LEU A 208 -6.50 4.42 -1.37
N HIS A 209 -5.58 5.28 -1.83
CA HIS A 209 -5.37 6.62 -1.28
C HIS A 209 -6.55 7.55 -1.49
N TYR A 210 -7.26 7.41 -2.62
CA TYR A 210 -8.51 8.13 -2.83
C TYR A 210 -9.55 7.72 -1.78
N ILE A 211 -9.73 6.41 -1.57
CA ILE A 211 -10.65 5.89 -0.55
C ILE A 211 -10.25 6.40 0.83
N SER A 212 -8.99 6.26 1.22
CA SER A 212 -8.54 6.58 2.58
C SER A 212 -8.55 8.08 2.89
N LYS A 213 -8.20 8.95 1.94
CA LYS A 213 -8.13 10.39 2.18
C LYS A 213 -9.40 11.10 1.76
N VAL A 214 -9.73 11.03 0.47
CA VAL A 214 -10.84 11.80 -0.10
C VAL A 214 -12.17 11.32 0.45
N PHE A 215 -12.34 10.00 0.56
CA PHE A 215 -13.62 9.43 0.94
C PHE A 215 -13.80 9.28 2.46
N MET A 216 -12.84 8.67 3.16
CA MET A 216 -12.96 8.47 4.62
C MET A 216 -12.73 9.76 5.43
N ASN A 217 -12.00 10.73 4.87
CA ASN A 217 -11.64 11.97 5.56
C ASN A 217 -11.93 13.22 4.70
N PRO A 218 -13.17 13.41 4.22
CA PRO A 218 -13.49 14.43 3.24
C PRO A 218 -13.33 15.85 3.80
N SER A 219 -13.52 16.05 5.11
CA SER A 219 -13.34 17.33 5.81
C SER A 219 -11.88 17.74 5.99
N LEU A 220 -10.95 16.78 5.89
CA LEU A 220 -9.51 17.00 6.06
C LEU A 220 -8.76 17.02 4.72
N THR A 221 -9.46 16.76 3.62
CA THR A 221 -8.84 16.67 2.29
C THR A 221 -9.09 17.94 1.49
N SER A 222 -8.02 18.62 1.08
CA SER A 222 -8.14 19.81 0.23
C SER A 222 -8.80 19.47 -1.10
N ARG A 223 -9.55 20.44 -1.64
CA ARG A 223 -10.18 20.31 -2.97
C ARG A 223 -9.12 20.08 -4.05
N ARG A 224 -7.98 20.78 -3.93
CA ARG A 224 -6.84 20.65 -4.82
C ARG A 224 -6.28 19.21 -4.83
N PHE A 225 -6.12 18.59 -3.67
CA PHE A 225 -5.70 17.19 -3.57
C PHE A 225 -6.68 16.28 -4.31
N LYS A 226 -7.99 16.41 -4.03
CA LYS A 226 -9.06 15.62 -4.65
C LYS A 226 -9.02 15.71 -6.17
N ASP A 227 -8.85 16.91 -6.72
CA ASP A 227 -8.83 17.11 -8.17
C ASP A 227 -7.58 16.50 -8.83
N ILE A 228 -6.41 16.64 -8.21
CA ILE A 228 -5.15 16.05 -8.70
C ILE A 228 -5.24 14.52 -8.71
N ILE A 229 -5.67 13.91 -7.60
CA ILE A 229 -5.73 12.45 -7.50
C ILE A 229 -6.77 11.88 -8.47
N THR A 230 -7.93 12.54 -8.62
CA THR A 230 -8.99 12.11 -9.55
C THR A 230 -8.48 12.12 -11.00
N ARG A 231 -7.80 13.19 -11.43
CA ARG A 231 -7.22 13.26 -12.79
C ARG A 231 -6.20 12.16 -13.04
N LYS A 232 -5.33 11.87 -12.07
CA LYS A 232 -4.35 10.78 -12.15
C LYS A 232 -5.06 9.42 -12.30
N MET A 233 -6.14 9.18 -11.55
CA MET A 233 -6.90 7.92 -11.64
C MET A 233 -7.52 7.73 -13.01
N ILE A 234 -8.21 8.75 -13.52
CA ILE A 234 -8.84 8.71 -14.86
C ILE A 234 -7.80 8.40 -15.93
N TRP A 235 -6.64 9.07 -15.88
CA TRP A 235 -5.56 8.81 -16.83
C TRP A 235 -5.06 7.36 -16.76
N ARG A 236 -4.91 6.81 -15.55
CA ARG A 236 -4.43 5.44 -15.32
C ARG A 236 -5.41 4.36 -15.79
N LEU A 237 -6.72 4.62 -15.72
CA LEU A 237 -7.76 3.70 -16.22
C LEU A 237 -7.68 3.43 -17.72
N ASN A 238 -6.98 4.28 -18.49
CA ASN A 238 -6.78 4.08 -19.93
C ASN A 238 -5.61 3.13 -20.26
N TYR A 239 -4.87 2.64 -19.26
CA TYR A 239 -3.71 1.76 -19.46
C TYR A 239 -3.97 0.37 -18.90
N PHE A 240 -3.84 -0.63 -19.77
CA PHE A 240 -3.78 -2.04 -19.37
C PHE A 240 -2.32 -2.45 -19.23
N TYR A 241 -1.94 -2.95 -18.07
CA TYR A 241 -0.55 -3.26 -17.73
C TYR A 241 -0.18 -4.68 -18.16
N PHE A 242 -1.07 -5.65 -17.95
CA PHE A 242 -0.83 -7.02 -18.39
C PHE A 242 -1.41 -7.19 -19.79
N LYS A 243 -0.63 -6.87 -20.82
CA LYS A 243 -1.03 -7.09 -22.21
C LYS A 243 -0.37 -8.35 -22.74
N GLN A 244 -1.15 -9.19 -23.42
CA GLN A 244 -0.56 -10.19 -24.30
C GLN A 244 0.05 -9.45 -25.49
N THR A 245 1.37 -9.49 -25.62
CA THR A 245 1.97 -9.21 -26.92
C THR A 245 1.46 -10.28 -27.88
N SER A 246 0.82 -9.85 -28.96
CA SER A 246 0.39 -10.68 -30.09
C SER A 246 1.58 -11.18 -30.90
N ALA A 247 2.60 -11.71 -30.21
CA ALA A 247 3.76 -12.35 -30.82
C ALA A 247 3.68 -13.85 -30.53
N GLY A 248 3.22 -14.59 -31.54
CA GLY A 248 3.33 -16.05 -31.63
C GLY A 248 2.02 -16.83 -31.49
N ILE A 249 1.10 -16.64 -32.44
CA ILE A 249 0.50 -17.78 -33.14
C ILE A 249 1.28 -17.91 -34.44
#